data_AF-A0A7J5E8U9-F1
#
_entry.id   AF-A0A7J5E8U9-F1
#
_cell.length_a   1.000
_cell.length_b   1.000
_cell.length_c   1.000
_cell.angle_alpha   90.00
_cell.angle_beta   90.00
_cell.angle_gamma   90.00
#
_symmetry.space_group_name_H-M   'P 1'
#
loop_
_entity.id
_entity.type
_entity.pdbx_description
1 polymer ?
#
loop_
_entity_poly.entity_id
_entity_poly.type
_entity_poly.pdbx_seq_one_letter_code
_entity_poly.pdbx_strand_id
1 'polypeptide(L)' 'MLKKYYKIIFVLLLTNFSFAQIPDEFTNLQLLNKDINKRELINIMRNFAGALGVRCNYCHAGKEGMEASPNDLSTIDF' A
#
# COMPACT_ATOMS: atom_id res chain seq x y z
N MET A 1 37.21 17.21 15.85
CA MET A 1 36.92 16.21 14.78
C MET A 1 35.55 15.52 14.94
N LEU A 2 34.94 15.49 16.12
CA LEU A 2 33.61 14.88 16.38
C LEU A 2 32.44 15.49 15.57
N LYS A 3 32.46 16.80 15.30
CA LYS A 3 31.38 17.51 14.56
C LYS A 3 31.21 17.07 13.09
N LYS A 4 32.25 16.46 12.48
CA LYS A 4 32.21 15.98 11.08
C LYS A 4 31.40 14.69 10.96
N TYR A 5 31.45 13.84 11.98
CA TYR A 5 30.74 12.55 12.02
C TYR A 5 29.26 12.69 12.37
N TYR A 6 28.88 13.68 13.20
CA TYR A 6 27.47 13.97 13.49
C TYR A 6 26.66 14.31 12.22
N LYS A 7 27.23 15.05 11.27
CA LYS A 7 26.59 15.31 9.97
C LYS A 7 26.39 14.04 9.14
N ILE A 8 27.34 13.10 9.20
CA ILE A 8 27.25 11.81 8.49
C ILE A 8 26.19 10.91 9.15
N ILE A 9 26.12 10.89 10.48
CA ILE A 9 25.11 10.14 11.25
C ILE A 9 23.69 10.69 11.00
N PHE A 10 23.54 12.01 10.89
CA PHE A 10 22.23 12.63 10.61
C PHE A 10 21.69 12.30 9.21
N VAL A 11 22.56 12.17 8.20
CA VAL A 11 22.17 11.81 6.83
C VAL A 11 21.74 10.33 6.71
N LEU A 12 22.34 9.44 7.50
CA LEU A 12 22.04 7.99 7.50
C LEU A 12 20.68 7.62 8.11
N LEU A 13 20.05 8.51 8.88
CA LEU A 13 18.76 8.25 9.55
C LEU A 13 17.52 8.47 8.67
N LEU A 14 17.66 9.08 7.49
CA LEU A 14 16.51 9.52 6.66
C LEU A 14 16.09 8.54 5.55
N THR A 15 16.80 7.42 5.35
CA THR A 15 16.63 6.59 4.14
C THR A 15 15.71 5.37 4.30
N ASN A 16 15.01 5.19 5.42
CA ASN A 16 14.27 3.95 5.72
C ASN A 16 12.74 4.08 5.78
N PHE A 17 12.15 5.14 5.22
CA PHE A 17 10.69 5.23 5.10
C PHE A 17 10.20 4.60 3.79
N SER A 18 10.11 3.27 3.75
CA SER A 18 9.34 2.57 2.71
C SER A 18 7.86 2.57 3.09
N PHE A 19 7.07 3.47 2.50
CA PHE A 19 5.62 3.45 2.62
C PHE A 19 5.03 2.42 1.66
N ALA A 20 4.24 1.49 2.15
CA ALA A 20 3.45 0.59 1.30
C ALA A 20 2.54 1.43 0.36
N GLN A 21 2.83 1.40 -0.95
CA GLN A 21 2.04 2.09 -1.96
C GLN A 21 1.10 1.10 -2.66
N ILE A 22 -0.15 1.53 -2.87
CA ILE A 22 -1.07 0.87 -3.81
C ILE A 22 -0.50 1.10 -5.22
N PRO A 23 -0.52 0.09 -6.13
CA PRO A 23 0.03 0.24 -7.48
C PRO A 23 -0.66 1.36 -8.29
N ASP A 24 0.02 1.82 -9.33
CA ASP A 24 -0.51 2.81 -10.27
C ASP A 24 -1.29 2.17 -11.44
N GLU A 25 -1.07 0.89 -11.70
CA GLU A 25 -1.75 0.11 -12.73
C GLU A 25 -2.58 -1.04 -12.12
N PHE A 26 -3.72 -1.35 -12.74
CA PHE A 26 -4.66 -2.38 -12.31
C PHE A 26 -4.98 -3.33 -13.47
N THR A 27 -4.92 -4.64 -13.25
CA THR A 27 -4.88 -5.62 -14.34
C THR A 27 -6.16 -6.46 -14.51
N ASN A 28 -7.08 -6.47 -13.53
CA ASN A 28 -8.26 -7.35 -13.53
C ASN A 28 -9.60 -6.63 -13.26
N LEU A 29 -9.76 -5.40 -13.77
CA LEU A 29 -11.05 -4.71 -13.70
C LEU A 29 -12.04 -5.31 -14.71
N GLN A 30 -13.06 -6.00 -14.20
CA GLN A 30 -14.10 -6.65 -15.03
C GLN A 30 -15.36 -5.80 -15.19
N LEU A 31 -15.75 -5.06 -14.15
CA LEU A 31 -16.98 -4.27 -14.10
C LEU A 31 -16.73 -2.76 -14.22
N LEU A 32 -15.68 -2.27 -13.56
CA LEU A 32 -15.32 -0.85 -13.57
C LEU A 32 -14.57 -0.50 -14.86
N ASN A 33 -14.61 0.79 -15.22
CA ASN A 33 -13.86 1.29 -16.37
C ASN A 33 -12.36 1.00 -16.19
N LYS A 34 -11.70 0.50 -17.24
CA LYS A 34 -10.26 0.20 -17.23
C LYS A 34 -9.40 1.45 -17.10
N ASP A 35 -9.92 2.61 -17.50
CA ASP A 35 -9.24 3.91 -17.42
C ASP A 35 -9.60 4.70 -16.16
N ILE A 36 -10.22 4.06 -15.15
CA ILE A 36 -10.62 4.71 -13.89
C ILE A 36 -9.41 5.33 -13.19
N ASN A 37 -9.59 6.51 -12.62
CA ASN A 37 -8.53 7.14 -11.84
C ASN A 37 -8.25 6.32 -10.56
N LYS A 38 -6.97 6.09 -10.26
CA LYS A 38 -6.51 5.40 -9.04
C LYS A 38 -7.23 5.84 -7.77
N ARG A 39 -7.38 7.15 -7.54
CA ARG A 39 -8.05 7.68 -6.34
C ARG A 39 -9.52 7.27 -6.29
N GLU A 40 -10.19 7.31 -7.44
CA GLU A 40 -11.59 6.93 -7.55
C GLU A 40 -11.77 5.44 -7.26
N LEU A 41 -10.95 4.58 -7.87
CA LEU A 41 -10.97 3.13 -7.61
C LEU A 41 -10.75 2.82 -6.13
N ILE A 42 -9.75 3.45 -5.50
CA ILE A 42 -9.46 3.27 -4.07
C ILE A 42 -10.65 3.71 -3.21
N ASN A 43 -11.32 4.81 -3.55
CA ASN A 43 -12.49 5.29 -2.83
C ASN A 43 -13.66 4.29 -2.90
N ILE A 44 -13.90 3.70 -4.08
CA ILE A 44 -14.92 2.65 -4.25
C ILE A 44 -14.60 1.44 -3.36
N MET A 45 -13.35 0.95 -3.39
CA MET A 45 -12.94 -0.20 -2.57
C MET A 45 -13.05 0.10 -1.07
N ARG A 46 -12.68 1.30 -0.63
CA ARG A 46 -12.85 1.75 0.76
C ARG A 46 -14.31 1.80 1.18
N ASN A 47 -15.21 2.23 0.30
CA ASN A 47 -16.64 2.23 0.58
C ASN A 47 -17.18 0.80 0.76
N PHE A 48 -16.76 -0.15 -0.07
CA PHE A 48 -17.13 -1.56 0.11
C PHE A 48 -16.61 -2.13 1.43
N ALA A 49 -15.32 -1.92 1.73
CA ALA A 49 -14.73 -2.37 2.99
C ALA A 49 -15.44 -1.77 4.21
N GLY A 50 -15.74 -0.46 4.16
CA GLY A 50 -16.46 0.25 5.22
C GLY A 50 -17.89 -0.25 5.40
N ALA A 51 -18.63 -0.45 4.31
CA ALA A 51 -20.01 -0.94 4.36
C ALA A 51 -20.11 -2.36 4.92
N LEU A 52 -19.11 -3.21 4.65
CA LEU A 52 -19.03 -4.58 5.16
C LEU A 52 -18.38 -4.69 6.55
N GLY A 53 -17.79 -3.61 7.07
CA GLY A 53 -17.06 -3.63 8.34
C GLY A 53 -15.77 -4.46 8.31
N VAL A 54 -15.19 -4.68 7.12
CA VAL A 54 -13.99 -5.49 6.90
C VAL A 54 -12.80 -4.62 6.46
N ARG A 55 -11.63 -5.24 6.30
CA ARG A 55 -10.41 -4.61 5.77
C ARG A 55 -10.02 -5.22 4.42
N CYS A 56 -9.05 -4.60 3.74
CA CYS A 56 -8.67 -4.96 2.37
C CYS A 56 -8.32 -6.46 2.22
N ASN A 57 -7.64 -7.03 3.22
CA ASN A 57 -7.21 -8.44 3.23
C ASN A 57 -8.38 -9.44 3.32
N TYR A 58 -9.61 -8.97 3.58
CA TYR A 58 -10.78 -9.83 3.57
C TYR A 58 -11.16 -10.28 2.15
N CYS A 59 -11.01 -9.38 1.17
CA CYS A 59 -11.33 -9.68 -0.23
C CYS A 59 -10.08 -9.92 -1.07
N HIS A 60 -8.99 -9.19 -0.79
CA HIS A 60 -7.76 -9.29 -1.56
C HIS A 60 -6.86 -10.40 -1.03
N ALA A 61 -6.24 -11.12 -1.96
CA ALA A 61 -5.29 -12.18 -1.65
C ALA A 61 -3.96 -11.62 -1.10
N GLY A 62 -3.22 -12.46 -0.38
CA GLY A 62 -1.83 -12.15 -0.02
C GLY A 62 -0.91 -12.31 -1.23
N LYS A 63 0.20 -11.58 -1.24
CA LYS A 63 1.28 -11.83 -2.19
C LYS A 63 1.88 -13.22 -1.97
N GLU A 64 2.51 -13.77 -3.01
CA GLU A 64 3.15 -15.07 -2.92
C GLU A 64 4.17 -15.11 -1.76
N GLY A 65 4.01 -16.10 -0.87
CA GLY A 65 4.84 -16.26 0.32
C GLY A 65 4.55 -15.29 1.46
N MET A 66 3.48 -14.48 1.38
CA MET A 66 3.07 -13.53 2.43
C MET A 66 1.65 -13.82 2.94
N GLU A 67 1.45 -13.68 4.26
CA GLU A 67 0.11 -13.69 4.85
C GLU A 67 -0.54 -12.32 4.67
N ALA A 68 -1.79 -12.28 4.17
CA ALA A 68 -2.53 -11.04 3.95
C ALA A 68 -2.93 -10.40 5.29
N SER A 69 -2.21 -9.34 5.68
CA SER A 69 -2.40 -8.66 6.96
C SER A 69 -3.41 -7.51 6.86
N PRO A 70 -4.36 -7.38 7.80
CA PRO A 70 -5.33 -6.27 7.82
C PRO A 70 -4.69 -4.90 8.08
N ASN A 71 -3.47 -4.88 8.61
CA ASN A 71 -2.79 -3.65 9.02
C ASN A 71 -1.53 -3.37 8.19
N ASP A 72 -1.22 -4.20 7.19
CA ASP A 72 -0.07 -4.02 6.32
C ASP A 72 -0.45 -4.25 4.84
N LEU A 73 -0.67 -3.15 4.13
CA LEU A 73 -1.02 -3.17 2.71
C LEU A 73 0.09 -3.72 1.82
N SER A 74 1.34 -3.82 2.31
CA SER A 74 2.43 -4.37 1.50
C SER A 74 2.32 -5.87 1.27
N THR A 75 1.59 -6.56 2.16
CA THR A 75 1.38 -8.02 2.14
C THR A 75 0.25 -8.48 1.21
N ILE A 76 -0.54 -7.54 0.68
CA ILE A 76 -1.76 -7.81 -0.08
C ILE A 76 -1.51 -7.56 -1.57
N ASP A 77 -2.14 -8.35 -2.43
CA ASP A 77 -2.13 -8.23 -3.89
C ASP A 77 -3.35 -7.45 -4.42
N PHE A 78 -3.12 -6.47 -5.30
CA PHE A 78 -4.11 -5.49 -5.76
C PHE A 78 -4.43 -5.63 -7.25
#